data_AF-A0A933UCZ7-F1
#
_entry.id   AF-A0A933UCZ7-F1
#
_cell.length_a   1.000
_cell.length_b   1.000
_cell.length_c   1.000
_cell.angle_alpha   90.00
_cell.angle_beta   90.00
_cell.angle_gamma   90.00
#
_symmetry.space_group_name_H-M   'P 1'
#
loop_
_entity.id
_entity.type
_entity.pdbx_description
1 polymer ?
#
loop_
_entity_poly.entity_id
_entity_poly.type
_entity_poly.pdbx_seq_one_letter_code
_entity_poly.pdbx_strand_id
1 'polypeptide(L)'
;MSNGFQQWRRAAILCCLAVVLWTAGNCSAASAVQARKVTLPVYTAGQSNAVAALKVDRLFTEQRRLGFFRIKLLQVLVADGARLEVRETAPRTHWLARLPSSLESFAGKVPVEFRNFELRLPGETTPRLRASRVNLNSGPGAAWLQFRDVVVQTPGPPLKVSHARLPLDGGPAELAWESHGAVIRCDFLTGHCRTNQLNLTAKSP
;
A
#
# COMPACT_ATOMS: atom_id res chain seq x y z
N MET A 1 40.22 -6.30 59.20
CA MET A 1 40.58 -6.15 57.77
C MET A 1 39.82 -7.20 56.97
N SER A 2 38.79 -6.81 56.23
CA SER A 2 38.19 -7.48 55.06
C SER A 2 36.74 -7.00 54.96
N ASN A 3 36.43 -6.18 53.94
CA ASN A 3 35.07 -5.90 53.45
C ASN A 3 35.11 -4.97 52.22
N GLY A 4 36.24 -4.32 51.91
CA GLY A 4 36.36 -3.41 50.75
C GLY A 4 36.45 -4.10 49.38
N PHE A 5 36.88 -5.37 49.31
CA PHE A 5 37.19 -6.01 48.02
C PHE A 5 35.97 -6.65 47.32
N GLN A 6 34.89 -6.91 48.06
CA GLN A 6 33.71 -7.59 47.53
C GLN A 6 32.71 -6.63 46.85
N GLN A 7 32.80 -5.33 47.15
CA GLN A 7 31.89 -4.30 46.63
C GLN A 7 32.26 -3.86 45.20
N TRP A 8 33.55 -3.89 44.85
CA TRP A 8 34.04 -3.51 43.51
C TRP A 8 33.71 -4.54 42.42
N ARG A 9 33.65 -5.84 42.78
CA ARG A 9 33.30 -6.91 41.82
C ARG A 9 31.83 -6.86 41.40
N ARG A 10 30.93 -6.41 42.29
CA ARG A 10 29.49 -6.27 41.99
C ARG A 10 29.21 -5.05 41.10
N ALA A 11 29.92 -3.94 41.30
CA ALA A 11 29.79 -2.75 40.47
C ALA A 11 30.30 -2.98 39.03
N ALA A 12 31.41 -3.71 38.86
CA ALA A 12 31.94 -4.03 37.54
C ALA A 12 31.01 -4.93 36.71
N ILE A 13 30.37 -5.91 37.34
CA ILE A 13 29.42 -6.83 36.66
C ILE A 13 28.13 -6.10 36.24
N LEU A 14 27.64 -5.15 37.05
CA LEU A 14 26.48 -4.32 36.71
C LEU A 14 26.78 -3.35 35.54
N CYS A 15 27.98 -2.77 35.47
CA CYS A 15 28.37 -1.92 34.34
C CYS A 15 28.52 -2.73 33.03
N CYS A 16 29.10 -3.93 33.07
CA CYS A 16 29.21 -4.76 31.87
C CYS A 16 27.84 -5.20 31.33
N LEU A 17 26.86 -5.49 32.22
CA LEU A 17 25.49 -5.82 31.78
C LEU A 17 24.78 -4.62 31.14
N ALA A 18 24.97 -3.41 31.68
CA ALA A 18 24.38 -2.19 31.13
C ALA A 18 24.95 -1.83 29.74
N VAL A 19 26.25 -2.05 29.51
CA VAL A 19 26.89 -1.80 28.19
C VAL A 19 26.47 -2.84 27.15
N VAL A 20 26.26 -4.11 27.55
CA VAL A 20 25.73 -5.14 26.64
C VAL A 20 24.25 -4.87 26.31
N LEU A 21 23.45 -4.40 27.27
CA LEU A 21 22.05 -4.02 27.03
C LEU A 21 21.91 -2.74 26.19
N TRP A 22 22.85 -1.79 26.28
CA TRP A 22 22.87 -0.61 25.40
C TRP A 22 23.33 -0.93 23.98
N THR A 23 24.21 -1.91 23.78
CA THR A 23 24.69 -2.31 22.45
C THR A 23 23.79 -3.34 21.76
N ALA A 24 23.00 -4.11 22.51
CA ALA A 24 21.99 -5.02 21.95
C ALA A 24 20.70 -4.30 21.48
N GLY A 25 20.46 -3.06 21.92
CA GLY A 25 19.25 -2.30 21.58
C GLY A 25 19.17 -1.75 20.15
N ASN A 26 20.27 -1.76 19.38
CA ASN A 26 20.32 -1.13 18.05
C ASN A 26 20.65 -2.07 16.90
N CYS A 27 20.74 -3.39 17.12
CA CYS A 27 20.80 -4.34 16.03
C CYS A 27 19.38 -4.74 15.62
N SER A 28 18.64 -3.78 15.04
CA SER A 28 17.48 -4.12 14.24
C SER A 28 18.01 -4.74 12.93
N ALA A 29 18.43 -6.00 13.02
CA ALA A 29 18.48 -6.88 11.87
C ALA A 29 17.03 -7.05 11.45
N ALA A 30 16.51 -6.07 10.69
CA ALA A 30 15.22 -6.15 10.07
C ALA A 30 15.24 -7.40 9.20
N SER A 31 14.64 -8.46 9.74
CA SER A 31 14.58 -9.76 9.10
C SER A 31 13.99 -9.56 7.72
N ALA A 32 14.71 -9.98 6.69
CA ALA A 32 14.23 -9.89 5.32
C ALA A 32 12.96 -10.74 5.24
N VAL A 33 11.80 -10.10 5.19
CA VAL A 33 10.53 -10.79 5.02
C VAL A 33 10.56 -11.37 3.61
N GLN A 34 10.26 -12.67 3.47
CA GLN A 34 9.99 -13.31 2.19
C GLN A 34 8.81 -14.26 2.36
N ALA A 35 7.75 -14.05 1.58
CA ALA A 35 6.60 -14.95 1.52
C ALA A 35 6.11 -15.08 0.08
N ARG A 36 5.38 -16.16 -0.21
CA ARG A 36 4.80 -16.42 -1.53
C ARG A 36 3.33 -16.80 -1.38
N LYS A 37 2.52 -16.47 -2.39
CA LYS A 37 1.08 -16.79 -2.46
C LYS A 37 0.32 -16.36 -1.19
N VAL A 38 0.56 -15.14 -0.74
CA VAL A 38 -0.11 -14.57 0.44
C VAL A 38 -1.53 -14.17 0.04
N THR A 39 -2.51 -14.45 0.90
CA THR A 39 -3.90 -13.98 0.73
C THR A 39 -4.33 -13.24 1.98
N LEU A 40 -4.77 -12.00 1.81
CA LEU A 40 -5.20 -11.10 2.86
C LEU A 40 -6.69 -10.78 2.67
N PRO A 41 -7.59 -11.31 3.51
CA PRO A 41 -8.98 -10.92 3.47
C PRO A 41 -9.17 -9.48 3.98
N VAL A 42 -10.01 -8.72 3.30
CA VAL A 42 -10.43 -7.37 3.71
C VAL A 42 -11.85 -7.46 4.23
N TYR A 43 -12.07 -6.99 5.46
CA TYR A 43 -13.36 -7.00 6.13
C TYR A 43 -13.92 -5.58 6.27
N THR A 44 -15.25 -5.47 6.31
CA THR A 44 -15.93 -4.24 6.72
C THR A 44 -16.38 -4.33 8.19
N ALA A 45 -16.66 -3.18 8.81
CA ALA A 45 -17.05 -3.13 10.22
C ALA A 45 -18.35 -3.90 10.46
N GLY A 46 -18.35 -4.78 11.48
CA GLY A 46 -19.56 -5.52 11.88
C GLY A 46 -19.95 -6.68 10.96
N GLN A 47 -19.14 -7.00 9.95
CA GLN A 47 -19.35 -8.18 9.10
C GLN A 47 -18.25 -9.22 9.31
N SER A 48 -18.66 -10.48 9.42
CA SER A 48 -17.76 -11.64 9.48
C SER A 48 -17.29 -12.10 8.09
N ASN A 49 -17.97 -11.65 7.03
CA ASN A 49 -17.64 -12.00 5.66
C ASN A 49 -16.63 -11.01 5.07
N ALA A 50 -15.61 -11.54 4.39
CA ALA A 50 -14.64 -10.72 3.69
C ALA A 50 -15.26 -10.10 2.44
N VAL A 51 -15.16 -8.78 2.31
CA VAL A 51 -15.71 -7.97 1.21
C VAL A 51 -14.76 -7.88 0.02
N ALA A 52 -13.46 -8.10 0.25
CA ALA A 52 -12.45 -8.27 -0.78
C ALA A 52 -11.33 -9.21 -0.30
N ALA A 53 -10.49 -9.66 -1.22
CA ALA A 53 -9.28 -10.41 -0.92
C ALA A 53 -8.11 -9.85 -1.72
N LEU A 54 -7.05 -9.46 -1.03
CA LEU A 54 -5.77 -9.09 -1.63
C LEU A 54 -4.88 -10.32 -1.70
N LYS A 55 -4.67 -10.83 -2.92
CA LYS A 55 -3.75 -11.92 -3.21
C LYS A 55 -2.42 -11.36 -3.68
N VAL A 56 -1.31 -11.89 -3.19
CA VAL A 56 0.04 -11.44 -3.53
C VAL A 56 0.88 -12.66 -3.87
N ASP A 57 1.46 -12.67 -5.07
CA ASP A 57 2.24 -13.81 -5.53
C ASP A 57 3.58 -13.90 -4.79
N ARG A 58 4.23 -12.75 -4.56
CA ARG A 58 5.50 -12.66 -3.83
C ARG A 58 5.53 -11.44 -2.94
N LEU A 59 5.90 -11.64 -1.69
CA LEU A 59 6.14 -10.57 -0.73
C LEU A 59 7.61 -10.60 -0.34
N PHE A 60 8.30 -9.48 -0.44
CA PHE A 60 9.69 -9.41 0.00
C PHE A 60 10.10 -8.01 0.45
N THR A 61 11.06 -7.93 1.36
CA THR A 61 11.66 -6.65 1.72
C THR A 61 12.75 -6.26 0.72
N GLU A 62 12.65 -5.07 0.15
CA GLU A 62 13.65 -4.47 -0.73
C GLU A 62 14.27 -3.23 -0.05
N GLN A 63 15.57 -3.03 -0.20
CA GLN A 63 16.21 -1.78 0.23
C GLN A 63 16.02 -0.70 -0.82
N ARG A 64 15.48 0.46 -0.43
CA ARG A 64 15.37 1.61 -1.33
C ARG A 64 16.76 2.07 -1.77
N ARG A 65 16.83 2.40 -3.06
CA ARG A 65 17.94 3.14 -3.63
C ARG A 65 17.55 4.61 -3.76
N LEU A 66 18.40 5.50 -3.27
CA LEU A 66 18.35 6.92 -3.61
C LEU A 66 19.57 7.19 -4.50
N GLY A 67 19.32 7.36 -5.80
CA GLY A 67 20.38 7.40 -6.82
C GLY A 67 21.17 6.09 -6.84
N PHE A 68 22.50 6.19 -6.66
CA PHE A 68 23.40 5.03 -6.63
C PHE A 68 23.55 4.42 -5.22
N PHE A 69 23.03 5.06 -4.18
CA PHE A 69 23.20 4.62 -2.80
C PHE A 69 22.07 3.67 -2.38
N ARG A 70 22.44 2.46 -1.93
CA ARG A 70 21.53 1.57 -1.19
C ARG A 70 21.48 2.05 0.26
N ILE A 71 20.35 2.58 0.68
CA ILE A 71 20.18 3.04 2.06
C ILE A 71 19.61 1.87 2.85
N LYS A 72 20.47 1.18 3.61
CA LYS A 72 20.09 0.01 4.41
C LYS A 72 18.91 0.28 5.37
N LEU A 73 18.75 1.54 5.78
CA LEU A 73 17.71 2.02 6.70
C LEU A 73 16.35 2.28 6.04
N LEU A 74 16.26 2.36 4.71
CA LEU A 74 15.01 2.65 4.00
C LEU A 74 14.50 1.39 3.32
N GLN A 75 14.00 0.45 4.13
CA GLN A 75 13.36 -0.75 3.62
C GLN A 75 11.93 -0.45 3.12
N VAL A 76 11.52 -1.17 2.09
CA VAL A 76 10.15 -1.20 1.57
C VAL A 76 9.71 -2.65 1.50
N LEU A 77 8.48 -2.90 1.92
CA LEU A 77 7.82 -4.18 1.69
C LEU A 77 7.24 -4.16 0.28
N VAL A 78 7.75 -5.02 -0.59
CA VAL A 78 7.29 -5.15 -1.98
C VAL A 78 6.32 -6.32 -2.07
N ALA A 79 5.10 -6.02 -2.50
CA ALA A 79 4.07 -7.00 -2.82
C ALA A 79 3.93 -7.10 -4.34
N ASP A 80 4.60 -8.08 -4.94
CA ASP A 80 4.64 -8.29 -6.38
C ASP A 80 3.60 -9.32 -6.85
N GLY A 81 2.95 -9.03 -7.98
CA GLY A 81 1.79 -9.78 -8.46
C GLY A 81 0.56 -9.57 -7.59
N ALA A 82 0.36 -8.34 -7.11
CA ALA A 82 -0.73 -8.00 -6.21
C ALA A 82 -2.07 -7.93 -6.95
N ARG A 83 -3.06 -8.68 -6.48
CA ARG A 83 -4.40 -8.77 -7.09
C ARG A 83 -5.44 -8.54 -6.01
N LEU A 84 -6.19 -7.45 -6.16
CA LEU A 84 -7.33 -7.15 -5.31
C LEU A 84 -8.61 -7.64 -5.97
N GLU A 85 -9.19 -8.69 -5.40
CA GLU A 85 -10.46 -9.26 -5.85
C GLU A 85 -11.58 -8.76 -4.94
N VAL A 86 -12.42 -7.88 -5.47
CA VAL A 86 -13.63 -7.42 -4.76
C VAL A 86 -14.68 -8.53 -4.86
N ARG A 87 -15.31 -8.87 -3.72
CA ARG A 87 -16.37 -9.89 -3.66
C ARG A 87 -17.76 -9.26 -3.66
N GLU A 88 -17.87 -8.05 -3.12
CA GLU A 88 -19.11 -7.31 -3.03
C GLU A 88 -18.89 -5.86 -3.47
N THR A 89 -19.60 -5.43 -4.51
CA THR A 89 -19.51 -4.09 -5.12
C THR A 89 -20.62 -3.15 -4.66
N ALA A 90 -21.38 -3.52 -3.63
CA ALA A 90 -22.48 -2.69 -3.17
C ALA A 90 -21.95 -1.27 -2.80
N PRO A 91 -22.63 -0.19 -3.23
CA PRO A 91 -22.15 1.20 -3.06
C PRO A 91 -21.96 1.62 -1.58
N ARG A 92 -22.43 0.81 -0.63
CA ARG A 92 -22.28 1.02 0.82
C ARG A 92 -21.09 0.29 1.43
N THR A 93 -20.40 -0.55 0.66
CA THR A 93 -19.28 -1.33 1.17
C THR A 93 -18.04 -0.43 1.10
N HIS A 94 -17.79 0.32 2.17
CA HIS A 94 -16.62 1.20 2.36
C HIS A 94 -15.29 0.43 2.46
N TRP A 95 -15.11 -0.62 1.64
CA TRP A 95 -13.94 -1.50 1.69
C TRP A 95 -12.64 -0.71 1.40
N LEU A 96 -12.72 0.35 0.58
CA LEU A 96 -11.60 1.26 0.34
C LEU A 96 -11.11 1.93 1.63
N ALA A 97 -12.02 2.31 2.53
CA ALA A 97 -11.66 2.93 3.81
C ALA A 97 -10.97 1.95 4.78
N ARG A 98 -11.15 0.64 4.59
CA ARG A 98 -10.52 -0.41 5.41
C ARG A 98 -9.25 -0.99 4.79
N LEU A 99 -8.99 -0.67 3.53
CA LEU A 99 -7.76 -1.08 2.88
C LEU A 99 -6.51 -0.55 3.61
N PRO A 100 -6.41 0.73 4.06
CA PRO A 100 -5.26 1.20 4.82
C PRO A 100 -4.98 0.36 6.07
N SER A 101 -5.98 0.14 6.93
CA SER A 101 -5.80 -0.62 8.18
C SER A 101 -5.45 -2.09 7.95
N SER A 102 -5.99 -2.70 6.90
CA SER A 102 -5.63 -4.07 6.49
C SER A 102 -4.17 -4.14 6.02
N LEU A 103 -3.71 -3.12 5.29
CA LEU A 103 -2.33 -3.02 4.82
C LEU A 103 -1.35 -2.68 5.94
N GLU A 104 -1.72 -1.82 6.88
CA GLU A 104 -0.93 -1.50 8.07
C GLU A 104 -0.77 -2.71 8.98
N SER A 105 -1.83 -3.48 9.19
CA SER A 105 -1.77 -4.74 9.96
C SER A 105 -0.81 -5.75 9.31
N PHE A 106 -0.70 -5.70 7.99
CA PHE A 106 0.17 -6.57 7.20
C PHE A 106 1.63 -6.13 7.15
N ALA A 107 1.89 -4.82 7.03
CA ALA A 107 3.23 -4.28 6.82
C ALA A 107 3.86 -3.61 8.05
N GLY A 108 3.08 -3.45 9.13
CA GLY A 108 3.47 -2.66 10.29
C GLY A 108 3.75 -1.21 9.89
N LYS A 109 4.93 -0.71 10.26
CA LYS A 109 5.39 0.67 9.96
C LYS A 109 6.23 0.77 8.68
N VAL A 110 6.45 -0.33 7.96
CA VAL A 110 7.27 -0.34 6.75
C VAL A 110 6.43 0.12 5.55
N PRO A 111 6.92 1.06 4.72
CA PRO A 111 6.20 1.45 3.51
C PRO A 111 5.96 0.26 2.58
N VAL A 112 4.77 0.19 1.98
CA VAL A 112 4.38 -0.87 1.05
C VAL A 112 4.36 -0.35 -0.39
N GLU A 113 4.99 -1.11 -1.29
CA GLU A 113 4.91 -0.92 -2.73
C GLU A 113 4.30 -2.18 -3.36
N PHE A 114 3.15 -2.02 -4.00
CA PHE A 114 2.57 -3.08 -4.85
C PHE A 114 3.16 -2.97 -6.25
N ARG A 115 3.51 -4.11 -6.85
CA ARG A 115 3.97 -4.21 -8.24
C ARG A 115 3.06 -5.15 -9.02
N ASN A 116 2.90 -4.84 -10.31
CA ASN A 116 2.02 -5.60 -11.21
C ASN A 116 0.63 -5.74 -10.60
N PHE A 117 0.06 -4.60 -10.19
CA PHE A 117 -1.19 -4.56 -9.45
C PHE A 117 -2.39 -4.72 -10.38
N GLU A 118 -3.34 -5.56 -9.99
CA GLU A 118 -4.65 -5.68 -10.64
C GLU A 118 -5.78 -5.52 -9.63
N LEU A 119 -6.88 -4.91 -10.08
CA LEU A 119 -8.16 -4.89 -9.38
C LEU A 119 -9.21 -5.55 -10.26
N ARG A 120 -9.99 -6.46 -9.66
CA ARG A 120 -11.06 -7.21 -10.32
C ARG A 120 -12.36 -7.05 -9.55
N LEU A 121 -13.45 -6.80 -10.25
CA LEU A 121 -14.79 -6.81 -9.68
C LEU A 121 -15.42 -8.21 -9.77
N PRO A 122 -16.47 -8.51 -8.99
CA PRO A 122 -17.16 -9.78 -9.04
C PRO A 122 -17.66 -10.09 -10.45
N GLY A 123 -17.42 -11.32 -10.91
CA GLY A 123 -17.89 -11.81 -12.22
C GLY A 123 -17.06 -11.35 -13.42
N GLU A 124 -16.06 -10.49 -13.24
CA GLU A 124 -15.19 -10.06 -14.34
C GLU A 124 -14.07 -11.06 -14.63
N THR A 125 -13.88 -11.38 -15.92
CA THR A 125 -12.76 -12.21 -16.39
C THR A 125 -11.49 -11.38 -16.65
N THR A 126 -11.67 -10.10 -16.98
CA THR A 126 -10.60 -9.13 -17.19
C THR A 126 -10.51 -8.16 -16.01
N PRO A 127 -9.31 -7.72 -15.60
CA PRO A 127 -9.17 -6.77 -14.52
C PRO A 127 -9.64 -5.39 -14.95
N ARG A 128 -10.54 -4.81 -14.14
CA ARG A 128 -11.06 -3.46 -14.27
C ARG A 128 -9.97 -2.40 -14.21
N LEU A 129 -8.95 -2.64 -13.40
CA LEU A 129 -7.78 -1.76 -13.31
C LEU A 129 -6.50 -2.58 -13.25
N ARG A 130 -5.48 -2.09 -13.96
CA ARG A 130 -4.09 -2.54 -13.86
C ARG A 130 -3.19 -1.36 -13.57
N ALA A 131 -2.12 -1.57 -12.81
CA ALA A 131 -1.07 -0.57 -12.61
C ALA A 131 0.29 -1.26 -12.45
N SER A 132 1.35 -0.64 -12.98
CA SER A 132 2.71 -1.16 -12.81
C SER A 132 3.14 -1.08 -11.35
N ARG A 133 2.76 0.00 -10.66
CA ARG A 133 3.10 0.26 -9.28
C ARG A 133 1.99 0.96 -8.53
N VAL A 134 1.79 0.58 -7.27
CA VAL A 134 0.89 1.28 -6.34
C VAL A 134 1.60 1.50 -5.01
N ASN A 135 1.56 2.72 -4.50
CA ASN A 135 2.06 3.06 -3.18
C ASN A 135 0.91 3.54 -2.30
N LEU A 136 0.87 3.06 -1.06
CA LEU A 136 0.03 3.67 -0.03
C LEU A 136 0.75 4.91 0.49
N ASN A 137 0.08 6.06 0.40
CA ASN A 137 0.52 7.29 1.01
C ASN A 137 -0.47 7.71 2.08
N SER A 138 0.05 8.21 3.19
CA SER A 138 -0.74 8.77 4.28
C SER A 138 -0.18 10.16 4.56
N GLY A 139 -1.05 11.17 4.63
CA GLY A 139 -0.69 12.55 4.95
C GLY A 139 -1.70 13.17 5.92
N PRO A 140 -1.48 14.44 6.34
CA PRO A 140 -2.47 15.17 7.12
C PRO A 140 -3.76 15.31 6.29
N GLY A 141 -4.84 14.68 6.73
CA GLY A 141 -6.15 14.72 6.07
C GLY A 141 -6.72 13.34 5.75
N ALA A 142 -6.06 12.55 4.89
CA ALA A 142 -6.53 11.21 4.48
C ALA A 142 -5.40 10.36 3.89
N ALA A 143 -5.61 9.04 3.84
CA ALA A 143 -4.76 8.12 3.08
C ALA A 143 -5.23 8.05 1.61
N TRP A 144 -4.29 7.82 0.69
CA TRP A 144 -4.59 7.57 -0.71
C TRP A 144 -3.63 6.55 -1.33
N LEU A 145 -4.11 5.83 -2.34
CA LEU A 145 -3.25 5.05 -3.21
C LEU A 145 -2.75 5.93 -4.36
N GLN A 146 -1.44 5.88 -4.62
CA GLN A 146 -0.84 6.48 -5.80
C GLN A 146 -0.46 5.38 -6.78
N PHE A 147 -0.96 5.48 -7.99
CA PHE A 147 -0.75 4.51 -9.06
C PHE A 147 0.21 5.06 -10.12
N ARG A 148 0.96 4.16 -10.76
CA ARG A 148 1.75 4.42 -11.98
C ARG A 148 1.38 3.46 -13.09
N ASP A 149 1.46 3.95 -14.32
CA ASP A 149 1.16 3.24 -15.57
C ASP A 149 -0.15 2.45 -15.49
N VAL A 150 -1.22 3.20 -15.27
CA VAL A 150 -2.57 2.70 -15.02
C VAL A 150 -3.25 2.38 -16.34
N VAL A 151 -3.93 1.24 -16.39
CA VAL A 151 -4.88 0.89 -17.43
C VAL A 151 -6.24 0.65 -16.79
N VAL A 152 -7.25 1.41 -17.19
CA VAL A 152 -8.62 1.28 -16.68
C VAL A 152 -9.53 0.79 -17.79
N GLN A 153 -10.32 -0.25 -17.52
CA GLN A 153 -11.35 -0.74 -18.43
C GLN A 153 -12.57 0.19 -18.34
N THR A 154 -12.89 0.83 -19.46
CA THR A 154 -14.08 1.67 -19.62
C THR A 154 -15.09 0.95 -20.52
N PRO A 155 -16.34 1.42 -20.65
CA PRO A 155 -17.27 0.90 -21.65
C PRO A 155 -16.76 1.02 -23.10
N GLY A 156 -15.82 1.93 -23.35
CA GLY A 156 -15.15 2.11 -24.64
C GLY A 156 -13.73 1.54 -24.64
N PRO A 157 -12.78 2.16 -25.36
CA PRO A 157 -11.40 1.71 -25.35
C PRO A 157 -10.79 1.81 -23.94
N PRO A 158 -9.87 0.89 -23.57
CA PRO A 158 -9.16 0.98 -22.30
C PRO A 158 -8.38 2.29 -22.20
N LEU A 159 -8.52 2.97 -21.07
CA LEU A 159 -7.84 4.22 -20.82
C LEU A 159 -6.45 3.93 -20.23
N LYS A 160 -5.41 4.57 -20.77
CA LYS A 160 -4.04 4.50 -20.24
C LYS A 160 -3.65 5.83 -19.61
N VAL A 161 -3.13 5.78 -18.38
CA VAL A 161 -2.77 6.97 -17.59
C VAL A 161 -1.43 6.74 -16.92
N SER A 162 -0.48 7.68 -17.02
CA SER A 162 0.84 7.50 -16.41
C SER A 162 0.82 7.56 -14.88
N HIS A 163 -0.02 8.43 -14.30
CA HIS A 163 -0.12 8.64 -12.86
C HIS A 163 -1.57 8.90 -12.46
N ALA A 164 -2.05 8.22 -11.43
CA ALA A 164 -3.39 8.46 -10.87
C ALA A 164 -3.38 8.34 -9.34
N ARG A 165 -4.42 8.87 -8.70
CA ARG A 165 -4.62 8.82 -7.25
C ARG A 165 -6.02 8.31 -6.93
N LEU A 166 -6.15 7.49 -5.89
CA LEU A 166 -7.42 7.04 -5.34
C LEU A 166 -7.47 7.38 -3.86
N PRO A 167 -8.34 8.31 -3.43
CA PRO A 167 -8.60 8.55 -2.02
C PRO A 167 -9.14 7.29 -1.33
N LEU A 168 -8.73 7.07 -0.09
CA LEU A 168 -9.19 5.95 0.77
C LEU A 168 -10.05 6.46 1.94
N ASP A 169 -10.68 7.61 1.79
CA ASP A 169 -11.52 8.27 2.80
C ASP A 169 -12.95 7.69 2.89
N GLY A 170 -13.23 6.63 2.13
CA GLY A 170 -14.57 6.02 2.06
C GLY A 170 -15.54 6.76 1.16
N GLY A 171 -15.07 7.76 0.40
CA GLY A 171 -15.80 8.38 -0.70
C GLY A 171 -15.97 7.44 -1.91
N PRO A 172 -16.45 7.98 -3.04
CA PRO A 172 -16.65 7.18 -4.25
C PRO A 172 -15.32 6.61 -4.76
N ALA A 173 -15.39 5.45 -5.40
CA ALA A 173 -14.25 4.70 -5.94
C ALA A 173 -13.65 5.37 -7.20
N GLU A 174 -13.26 6.64 -7.07
CA GLU A 174 -12.82 7.48 -8.17
C GLU A 174 -11.30 7.62 -8.22
N LEU A 175 -10.73 7.16 -9.33
CA LEU A 175 -9.36 7.49 -9.71
C LEU A 175 -9.32 8.91 -10.27
N ALA A 176 -8.47 9.74 -9.73
CA ALA A 176 -8.22 11.09 -10.22
C ALA A 176 -6.82 11.19 -10.83
N TRP A 177 -6.72 11.87 -11.98
CA TRP A 177 -5.44 12.25 -12.58
C TRP A 177 -5.54 13.59 -13.29
N GLU A 178 -4.39 14.20 -13.56
CA GLU A 178 -4.30 15.42 -14.34
C GLU A 178 -3.97 15.09 -15.80
N SER A 179 -4.66 15.75 -16.72
CA SER A 179 -4.42 15.65 -18.16
C SER A 179 -4.72 17.00 -18.80
N HIS A 180 -3.76 17.56 -19.55
CA HIS A 180 -3.91 18.84 -20.25
C HIS A 180 -4.44 19.99 -19.37
N GLY A 181 -4.02 20.06 -18.10
CA GLY A 181 -4.46 21.09 -17.15
C GLY A 181 -5.85 20.88 -16.56
N ALA A 182 -6.53 19.78 -16.88
CA ALA A 182 -7.79 19.37 -16.27
C ALA A 182 -7.61 18.18 -15.34
N VAL A 183 -8.40 18.14 -14.27
CA VAL A 183 -8.52 16.94 -13.41
C VAL A 183 -9.63 16.07 -13.97
N ILE A 184 -9.27 14.85 -14.37
CA ILE A 184 -10.20 13.82 -14.78
C ILE A 184 -10.38 12.86 -13.61
N ARG A 185 -11.64 12.52 -13.34
CA ARG A 185 -12.07 11.57 -12.30
C ARG A 185 -12.78 10.43 -12.99
N CYS A 186 -12.39 9.20 -12.70
CA CYS A 186 -13.06 8.03 -13.23
C CYS A 186 -13.43 7.08 -12.13
N ASP A 187 -14.73 6.82 -12.02
CA ASP A 187 -15.23 5.78 -11.15
C ASP A 187 -14.90 4.43 -11.80
N PHE A 188 -14.02 3.65 -11.16
CA PHE A 188 -13.64 2.36 -11.73
C PHE A 188 -14.69 1.27 -11.49
N LEU A 189 -15.70 1.49 -10.63
CA LEU A 189 -16.81 0.55 -10.49
C LEU A 189 -17.73 0.60 -11.71
N THR A 190 -18.00 1.81 -12.21
CA THR A 190 -18.86 2.02 -13.38
C THR A 190 -18.07 2.16 -14.69
N GLY A 191 -16.80 2.54 -14.61
CA GLY A 191 -15.95 2.88 -15.76
C GLY A 191 -16.26 4.24 -16.37
N HIS A 192 -17.12 5.05 -15.74
CA HIS A 192 -17.46 6.39 -16.22
C HIS A 192 -16.43 7.42 -15.74
N CYS A 193 -15.92 8.21 -16.68
CA CYS A 193 -14.99 9.29 -16.40
C CYS A 193 -15.64 10.66 -16.64
N ARG A 194 -15.35 11.61 -15.76
CA ARG A 194 -15.80 13.01 -15.80
C ARG A 194 -14.60 13.94 -15.65
N THR A 195 -14.67 15.11 -16.26
CA THR A 195 -13.66 16.17 -16.11
C THR A 195 -14.24 17.33 -15.32
N ASN A 196 -13.40 18.01 -14.53
CA ASN A 196 -13.80 19.22 -13.81
C ASN A 196 -13.95 20.45 -14.73
N GLN A 197 -13.59 20.34 -16.02
CA GLN A 197 -13.93 21.35 -17.01
C GLN A 197 -15.30 21.02 -17.63
N LEU A 198 -16.21 21.99 -17.61
CA LEU A 198 -17.47 21.99 -18.36
C LEU A 198 -17.29 21.33 -19.74
N ASN A 199 -18.09 20.31 -20.04
CA ASN A 199 -18.30 19.64 -21.32
C ASN A 199 -17.17 19.82 -22.35
N LEU A 200 -16.33 18.80 -22.54
CA LEU A 200 -15.60 18.65 -23.79
C LEU A 200 -16.60 18.25 -24.88
N THR A 201 -17.25 19.23 -25.49
CA THR A 201 -17.88 19.08 -26.81
C THR A 201 -16.75 18.69 -27.76
N ALA A 202 -16.78 17.44 -28.22
CA ALA A 202 -15.89 16.96 -29.25
C ALA A 202 -16.01 17.86 -30.48
N LYS A 203 -14.98 18.67 -30.75
CA LYS A 203 -14.81 19.25 -32.08
C LYS A 203 -14.18 18.15 -32.94
N SER A 204 -15.04 17.48 -33.71
CA SER A 204 -14.58 16.63 -34.82
C SER A 204 -13.82 17.50 -35.83
N PRO A 205 -12.76 16.97 -36.47
CA PRO A 205 -12.22 17.56 -37.71
C PRO A 205 -13.30 17.62 -38.80
#